data_AF-A0A9Q8P8Y6-F1
#
_entry.id   AF-A0A9Q8P8Y6-F1
#
_cell.length_a   1.000
_cell.length_b   1.000
_cell.length_c   1.000
_cell.angle_alpha   90.00
_cell.angle_beta   90.00
_cell.angle_gamma   90.00
#
_symmetry.space_group_name_H-M   'P 1'
#
loop_
_entity.id
_entity.type
_entity.pdbx_description
1 polymer ?
#
loop_
_entity_poly.entity_id
_entity_poly.type
_entity_poly.pdbx_seq_one_letter_code
_entity_poly.pdbx_strand_id
1 'polypeptide(L)'
;MFFIDHGTPDGWTNLHGYGCHIFKWVNKEGKFVYIKYHFLAEHGRHDLTQPEAIRISGENPDYSKQQLWEGIEAGKEFKWKAYIQVMKPEDADAEKLGFDPFDVTEVWPKGQFPLQEFGNLVLNKNPENFHRDVEQAAFSPGSMIPGVEDSPDPLLQFRMFFYRDAQYHRIGVNLHQIPVNCPFAASSLSSINFDGQIRVDANHAGNKQYTPNSFTDKFRPDVAEAPYKVSDNVVSRKSHYYHKGKLSEYDQPRELYRRVMSEQDRANLHSNTAKMLSHVNYPIIAKRYLSQIYNVAPEYATAVYDLTNFKFKEKEGVFEFTEVEELAKEAHTLSKTKKFRPEDGNRLTGYAPEKPFYQL
;
A
#
# COMPACT_ATOMS: atom_id res chain seq x y z
N MET A 1 -9.90 5.55 -7.03
CA MET A 1 -8.64 5.16 -7.71
C MET A 1 -8.77 3.90 -8.56
N PHE A 2 -9.43 2.82 -8.12
CA PHE A 2 -9.50 1.60 -8.95
C PHE A 2 -10.31 1.75 -10.25
N PHE A 3 -11.44 2.46 -10.23
CA PHE A 3 -12.34 2.59 -11.39
C PHE A 3 -11.96 3.70 -12.38
N ILE A 4 -10.86 4.40 -12.13
CA ILE A 4 -10.32 5.38 -13.09
C ILE A 4 -9.34 4.63 -14.00
N ASP A 5 -8.92 5.24 -15.11
CA ASP A 5 -8.05 4.52 -16.07
C ASP A 5 -6.70 4.10 -15.46
N HIS A 6 -6.28 4.71 -14.34
CA HIS A 6 -5.16 4.22 -13.54
C HIS A 6 -5.28 2.74 -13.11
N GLY A 7 -6.49 2.18 -13.06
CA GLY A 7 -6.71 0.76 -12.79
C GLY A 7 -6.30 -0.16 -13.95
N THR A 8 -6.05 0.41 -15.14
CA THR A 8 -5.71 -0.30 -16.39
C THR A 8 -4.49 0.35 -17.06
N PRO A 9 -3.29 0.24 -16.47
CA PRO A 9 -2.09 0.86 -17.01
C PRO A 9 -1.68 0.30 -18.37
N ASP A 10 -1.10 1.14 -19.23
CA ASP A 10 -0.56 0.73 -20.52
C ASP A 10 0.82 0.07 -20.38
N GLY A 11 0.84 -1.13 -19.78
CA GLY A 11 2.07 -1.82 -19.46
C GLY A 11 2.72 -1.31 -18.17
N TRP A 12 3.58 -2.14 -17.56
CA TRP A 12 4.18 -1.83 -16.26
C TRP A 12 5.14 -0.64 -16.27
N THR A 13 5.69 -0.33 -17.43
CA THR A 13 6.74 0.70 -17.57
C THR A 13 6.18 2.11 -17.47
N ASN A 14 4.89 2.28 -17.78
CA ASN A 14 4.15 3.54 -17.73
C ASN A 14 3.48 3.82 -16.38
N LEU A 15 3.74 3.00 -15.35
CA LEU A 15 3.14 3.16 -14.03
C LEU A 15 3.95 4.05 -13.11
N HIS A 16 3.28 4.76 -12.20
CA HIS A 16 3.92 5.25 -10.99
C HIS A 16 3.95 4.15 -9.92
N GLY A 17 5.01 4.11 -9.11
CA GLY A 17 5.14 3.25 -7.94
C GLY A 17 4.99 4.04 -6.65
N TYR A 18 4.37 3.44 -5.63
CA TYR A 18 4.19 4.08 -4.33
C TYR A 18 4.49 3.08 -3.22
N GLY A 19 5.13 3.54 -2.15
CA GLY A 19 5.27 2.73 -0.94
C GLY A 19 3.94 2.47 -0.22
N CYS A 20 2.95 3.34 -0.46
CA CYS A 20 1.63 3.45 0.18
C CYS A 20 1.70 3.75 1.68
N HIS A 21 2.37 2.87 2.42
CA HIS A 21 2.62 2.94 3.84
C HIS A 21 3.53 4.10 4.23
N ILE A 22 3.51 4.37 5.52
CA ILE A 22 4.39 5.30 6.19
C ILE A 22 5.53 4.48 6.77
N PHE A 23 6.76 4.94 6.61
CA PHE A 23 7.96 4.36 7.20
C PHE A 23 8.66 5.38 8.09
N LYS A 24 9.59 4.95 8.91
CA LYS A 24 10.51 5.84 9.65
C LYS A 24 11.86 5.87 8.94
N TRP A 25 12.44 7.06 8.82
CA TRP A 25 13.88 7.22 8.59
C TRP A 25 14.54 7.67 9.87
N VAL A 26 15.56 6.94 10.32
CA VAL A 26 16.30 7.20 11.55
C VAL A 26 17.72 7.61 11.21
N ASN A 27 18.18 8.71 11.79
CA ASN A 27 19.53 9.23 11.59
C ASN A 27 20.52 8.69 12.64
N LYS A 28 21.79 9.05 12.51
CA LYS A 28 22.87 8.60 13.41
C LYS A 28 22.72 9.05 14.87
N GLU A 29 21.93 10.08 15.15
CA GLU A 29 21.61 10.54 16.50
C GLU A 29 20.37 9.83 17.09
N GLY A 30 19.73 8.93 16.32
CA GLY A 30 18.47 8.26 16.68
C GLY A 30 17.23 9.12 16.58
N LYS A 31 17.33 10.29 15.93
CA LYS A 31 16.14 11.08 15.61
C LYS A 31 15.51 10.50 14.36
N PHE A 32 14.18 10.50 14.32
CA PHE A 32 13.45 9.96 13.18
C PHE A 32 12.44 10.94 12.61
N VAL A 33 12.10 10.69 11.34
CA VAL A 33 11.00 11.33 10.62
C VAL A 33 10.16 10.26 9.94
N TYR A 34 8.89 10.55 9.69
CA TYR A 34 8.01 9.69 8.92
C TYR A 34 8.10 9.99 7.42
N ILE A 35 8.10 8.92 6.61
CA ILE A 35 8.37 8.95 5.18
C ILE A 35 7.25 8.26 4.39
N LYS A 36 6.83 8.86 3.26
CA LYS A 36 6.13 8.17 2.17
C LYS A 36 6.98 8.16 0.90
N TYR A 37 7.15 7.01 0.27
CA TYR A 37 7.93 6.85 -0.97
C TYR A 37 7.06 6.97 -2.24
N HIS A 38 7.59 7.65 -3.25
CA HIS A 38 6.98 7.83 -4.57
C HIS A 38 8.03 7.58 -5.65
N PHE A 39 7.73 6.72 -6.61
CA PHE A 39 8.55 6.43 -7.79
C PHE A 39 7.76 6.88 -9.02
N LEU A 40 8.12 8.00 -9.62
CA LEU A 40 7.38 8.60 -10.73
C LEU A 40 8.07 8.29 -12.05
N ALA A 41 7.37 7.60 -12.94
CA ALA A 41 7.85 7.32 -14.30
C ALA A 41 8.22 8.62 -15.01
N GLU A 42 9.45 8.71 -15.53
CA GLU A 42 9.96 9.96 -16.10
C GLU A 42 9.22 10.42 -17.36
N HIS A 43 8.72 9.46 -18.14
CA HIS A 43 7.95 9.69 -19.36
C HIS A 43 6.46 9.95 -19.08
N GLY A 44 6.09 10.12 -17.81
CA GLY A 44 4.71 10.27 -17.37
C GLY A 44 3.97 8.94 -17.26
N ARG A 45 2.73 9.02 -16.79
CA ARG A 45 1.82 7.88 -16.68
C ARG A 45 0.97 7.79 -17.94
N HIS A 46 0.82 6.57 -18.46
CA HIS A 46 -0.08 6.26 -19.57
C HIS A 46 -0.99 5.09 -19.18
N ASP A 47 -2.28 5.29 -19.39
CA ASP A 47 -3.33 4.38 -18.97
C ASP A 47 -4.17 3.99 -20.19
N LEU A 48 -4.67 2.76 -20.21
CA LEU A 48 -5.62 2.26 -21.20
C LEU A 48 -7.03 2.61 -20.76
N THR A 49 -7.88 2.98 -21.70
CA THR A 49 -9.33 2.95 -21.47
C THR A 49 -9.79 1.51 -21.28
N GLN A 50 -10.93 1.33 -20.62
CA GLN A 50 -11.45 -0.03 -20.38
C GLN A 50 -11.67 -0.86 -21.68
N PRO A 51 -12.20 -0.32 -22.80
CA PRO A 51 -12.29 -1.08 -24.04
C PRO A 51 -10.93 -1.54 -24.58
N GLU A 52 -9.92 -0.70 -24.50
CA GLU A 52 -8.54 -1.04 -24.92
C GLU A 52 -7.97 -2.13 -24.01
N ALA A 53 -8.13 -1.99 -22.70
CA ALA A 53 -7.67 -2.96 -21.72
C ALA A 53 -8.31 -4.35 -21.93
N ILE A 54 -9.61 -4.40 -22.23
CA ILE A 54 -10.33 -5.66 -22.53
C ILE A 54 -9.78 -6.28 -23.81
N ARG A 55 -9.62 -5.49 -24.87
CA ARG A 55 -9.10 -5.97 -26.15
C ARG A 55 -7.70 -6.53 -26.00
N ILE A 56 -6.78 -5.75 -25.40
CA ILE A 56 -5.39 -6.17 -25.18
C ILE A 56 -5.33 -7.41 -24.30
N SER A 57 -6.13 -7.49 -23.23
CA SER A 57 -6.14 -8.68 -22.36
C SER A 57 -6.62 -9.95 -23.08
N GLY A 58 -7.48 -9.81 -24.10
CA GLY A 58 -7.93 -10.92 -24.94
C GLY A 58 -6.92 -11.31 -26.03
N GLU A 59 -6.24 -10.34 -26.62
CA GLU A 59 -5.26 -10.57 -27.69
C GLU A 59 -3.89 -11.03 -27.15
N ASN A 60 -3.46 -10.47 -26.01
CA ASN A 60 -2.15 -10.71 -25.40
C ASN A 60 -2.21 -10.57 -23.87
N PRO A 61 -2.49 -11.67 -23.14
CA PRO A 61 -2.55 -11.64 -21.67
C PRO A 61 -1.20 -11.36 -21.00
N ASP A 62 -0.09 -11.46 -21.73
CA ASP A 62 1.27 -11.17 -21.24
C ASP A 62 1.79 -9.80 -21.70
N TYR A 63 0.93 -8.92 -22.23
CA TYR A 63 1.29 -7.62 -22.80
C TYR A 63 2.33 -6.83 -21.98
N SER A 64 2.09 -6.66 -20.68
CA SER A 64 2.99 -5.90 -19.81
C SER A 64 4.35 -6.57 -19.62
N LYS A 65 4.39 -7.91 -19.55
CA LYS A 65 5.64 -8.68 -19.45
C LYS A 65 6.43 -8.58 -20.74
N GLN A 66 5.76 -8.78 -21.88
CA GLN A 66 6.37 -8.70 -23.20
C GLN A 66 6.94 -7.30 -23.46
N GLN A 67 6.16 -6.25 -23.19
CA GLN A 67 6.59 -4.86 -23.35
C GLN A 67 7.87 -4.56 -22.56
N LEU A 68 7.93 -4.98 -21.28
CA LEU A 68 9.11 -4.80 -20.43
C LEU A 68 10.31 -5.60 -20.96
N TRP A 69 10.10 -6.88 -21.27
CA TRP A 69 11.15 -7.79 -21.73
C TRP A 69 11.78 -7.30 -23.04
N GLU A 70 10.95 -7.10 -24.07
CA GLU A 70 11.40 -6.65 -25.39
C GLU A 70 12.00 -5.25 -25.34
N GLY A 71 11.48 -4.38 -24.47
CA GLY A 71 12.05 -3.06 -24.23
C GLY A 71 13.50 -3.14 -23.76
N ILE A 72 13.77 -3.97 -22.76
CA ILE A 72 15.12 -4.17 -22.22
C ILE A 72 16.03 -4.84 -23.27
N GLU A 73 15.56 -5.87 -23.99
CA GLU A 73 16.35 -6.51 -25.06
C GLU A 73 16.70 -5.54 -26.20
N ALA A 74 15.82 -4.58 -26.48
CA ALA A 74 16.06 -3.51 -27.45
C ALA A 74 17.00 -2.40 -26.93
N GLY A 75 17.56 -2.55 -25.72
CA GLY A 75 18.47 -1.58 -25.10
C GLY A 75 17.77 -0.37 -24.50
N LYS A 76 16.45 -0.41 -24.28
CA LYS A 76 15.73 0.66 -23.57
C LYS A 76 15.96 0.51 -22.05
N GLU A 77 16.18 1.63 -21.39
CA GLU A 77 16.16 1.72 -19.93
C GLU A 77 14.83 2.32 -19.49
N PHE A 78 14.16 1.67 -18.54
CA PHE A 78 12.96 2.21 -17.91
C PHE A 78 13.32 2.88 -16.59
N LYS A 79 12.92 4.15 -16.42
CA LYS A 79 13.37 5.02 -15.33
C LYS A 79 12.23 5.63 -14.54
N TRP A 80 12.41 5.64 -13.22
CA TRP A 80 11.55 6.34 -12.27
C TRP A 80 12.38 7.27 -11.40
N LYS A 81 11.95 8.51 -11.27
CA LYS A 81 12.48 9.42 -10.24
C LYS A 81 11.91 9.05 -8.90
N ALA A 82 12.78 8.87 -7.92
CA ALA A 82 12.43 8.49 -6.56
C ALA A 82 12.33 9.75 -5.69
N TYR A 83 11.17 9.91 -5.06
CA TYR A 83 10.83 11.01 -4.16
C TYR A 83 10.38 10.49 -2.80
N ILE A 84 10.56 11.32 -1.79
CA ILE A 84 9.97 11.14 -0.46
C ILE A 84 9.12 12.35 -0.09
N GLN A 85 8.09 12.10 0.71
CA GLN A 85 7.49 13.11 1.58
C GLN A 85 8.01 12.88 3.00
N VAL A 86 8.20 13.97 3.76
CA VAL A 86 8.78 13.93 5.11
C VAL A 86 7.82 14.61 6.09
N MET A 87 7.48 13.92 7.18
CA MET A 87 6.69 14.45 8.29
C MET A 87 7.46 14.27 9.59
N LYS A 88 7.54 15.31 10.41
CA LYS A 88 8.17 15.19 11.73
C LYS A 88 7.22 14.51 12.71
N PRO A 89 7.73 13.77 13.71
CA PRO A 89 6.86 13.06 14.66
C PRO A 89 5.89 13.98 15.42
N GLU A 90 6.30 15.21 15.74
CA GLU A 90 5.47 16.21 16.39
C GLU A 90 4.31 16.75 15.52
N ASP A 91 4.42 16.59 14.19
CA ASP A 91 3.40 16.99 13.22
C ASP A 91 2.40 15.86 12.93
N ALA A 92 2.67 14.63 13.41
CA ALA A 92 1.82 13.45 13.24
C ALA A 92 0.59 13.47 14.18
N ASP A 93 -0.09 14.62 14.26
CA ASP A 93 -1.33 14.81 15.00
C ASP A 93 -2.50 14.86 14.04
N ALA A 94 -3.26 13.77 14.01
CA ALA A 94 -4.37 13.60 13.11
C ALA A 94 -5.49 14.67 13.27
N GLU A 95 -5.62 15.32 14.44
CA GLU A 95 -6.64 16.38 14.61
C GLU A 95 -6.21 17.65 13.88
N LYS A 96 -4.91 17.94 13.88
CA LYS A 96 -4.34 19.09 13.16
C LYS A 96 -4.31 18.85 11.66
N LEU A 97 -4.05 17.60 11.26
CA LEU A 97 -4.00 17.20 9.86
C LEU A 97 -5.40 17.04 9.25
N GLY A 98 -6.40 16.71 10.06
CA GLY A 98 -7.76 16.39 9.62
C GLY A 98 -7.92 14.95 9.10
N PHE A 99 -6.86 14.15 9.10
CA PHE A 99 -6.82 12.74 8.70
C PHE A 99 -5.77 11.98 9.52
N ASP A 100 -5.88 10.65 9.61
CA ASP A 100 -4.86 9.83 10.26
C ASP A 100 -3.64 9.69 9.34
N PRO A 101 -2.45 10.21 9.72
CA PRO A 101 -1.28 10.15 8.87
C PRO A 101 -0.79 8.71 8.63
N PHE A 102 -1.18 7.74 9.46
CA PHE A 102 -0.79 6.33 9.36
C PHE A 102 -1.86 5.44 8.72
N ASP A 103 -2.98 6.02 8.28
CA ASP A 103 -3.97 5.31 7.49
C ASP A 103 -3.56 5.24 6.02
N VAL A 104 -3.48 4.01 5.50
CA VAL A 104 -3.13 3.72 4.10
C VAL A 104 -4.20 4.18 3.11
N THR A 105 -5.43 4.45 3.56
CA THR A 105 -6.48 5.00 2.69
C THR A 105 -6.31 6.49 2.41
N GLU A 106 -5.46 7.17 3.18
CA GLU A 106 -5.21 8.61 3.11
C GLU A 106 -3.85 8.91 2.43
N VAL A 107 -3.85 9.92 1.56
CA VAL A 107 -2.62 10.52 1.01
C VAL A 107 -2.16 11.69 1.87
N TRP A 108 -0.85 11.95 1.86
CA TRP A 108 -0.31 13.20 2.41
C TRP A 108 -0.37 14.27 1.32
N PRO A 109 -1.16 15.35 1.48
CA PRO A 109 -1.30 16.36 0.43
C PRO A 109 0.05 16.99 0.07
N LYS A 110 0.41 16.98 -1.22
CA LYS A 110 1.71 17.49 -1.70
C LYS A 110 1.95 18.97 -1.37
N GLY A 111 0.89 19.75 -1.20
CA GLY A 111 0.99 21.15 -0.78
C GLY A 111 1.39 21.33 0.69
N GLN A 112 1.12 20.35 1.55
CA GLN A 112 1.54 20.33 2.96
C GLN A 112 2.88 19.60 3.13
N PHE A 113 3.04 18.49 2.41
CA PHE A 113 4.24 17.65 2.44
C PHE A 113 4.82 17.56 1.02
N PRO A 114 5.68 18.50 0.60
CA PRO A 114 6.22 18.53 -0.75
C PRO A 114 7.13 17.31 -1.02
N LEU A 115 7.17 16.90 -2.30
CA LEU A 115 8.06 15.83 -2.76
C LEU A 115 9.51 16.31 -2.75
N GLN A 116 10.40 15.49 -2.21
CA GLN A 116 11.85 15.70 -2.18
C GLN A 116 12.52 14.57 -2.95
N GLU A 117 13.28 14.90 -3.99
CA GLU A 117 14.00 13.91 -4.80
C GLU A 117 15.16 13.31 -4.00
N PHE A 118 15.35 11.99 -4.10
CA PHE A 118 16.48 11.31 -3.44
C PHE A 118 17.22 10.31 -4.34
N GLY A 119 16.74 10.03 -5.55
CA GLY A 119 17.43 9.13 -6.46
C GLY A 119 16.60 8.70 -7.67
N ASN A 120 17.06 7.65 -8.35
CA ASN A 120 16.41 7.08 -9.52
C ASN A 120 16.39 5.55 -9.42
N LEU A 121 15.30 4.93 -9.89
CA LEU A 121 15.21 3.49 -10.13
C LEU A 121 15.30 3.25 -11.65
N VAL A 122 16.21 2.37 -12.07
CA VAL A 122 16.43 2.03 -13.48
C VAL A 122 16.33 0.51 -13.64
N LEU A 123 15.49 0.06 -14.57
CA LEU A 123 15.45 -1.33 -15.00
C LEU A 123 16.21 -1.47 -16.32
N ASN A 124 17.25 -2.30 -16.34
CA ASN A 124 18.20 -2.42 -17.46
C ASN A 124 18.68 -3.85 -17.76
N LYS A 125 18.15 -4.87 -17.07
CA LYS A 125 18.51 -6.28 -17.29
C LYS A 125 17.31 -7.19 -17.09
N ASN A 126 17.07 -8.09 -18.05
CA ASN A 126 16.07 -9.13 -17.95
C ASN A 126 16.55 -10.29 -17.05
N PRO A 127 15.63 -11.02 -16.39
CA PRO A 127 16.00 -12.19 -15.59
C PRO A 127 16.59 -13.28 -16.49
N GLU A 128 17.63 -13.97 -16.01
CA GLU A 128 18.24 -15.08 -16.75
C GLU A 128 17.36 -16.33 -16.70
N ASN A 129 16.63 -16.50 -15.60
CA ASN A 129 15.64 -17.55 -15.47
C ASN A 129 14.41 -17.02 -14.73
N PHE A 130 13.28 -16.96 -15.42
CA PHE A 130 12.04 -16.42 -14.87
C PHE A 130 11.59 -17.10 -13.57
N HIS A 131 11.68 -18.44 -13.49
CA HIS A 131 11.24 -19.15 -12.30
C HIS A 131 12.15 -18.86 -11.09
N ARG A 132 13.47 -18.87 -11.29
CA ARG A 132 14.47 -18.59 -10.23
C ARG A 132 14.45 -17.13 -9.78
N ASP A 133 14.41 -16.20 -10.73
CA ASP A 133 14.67 -14.78 -10.48
C ASP A 133 13.39 -13.95 -10.30
N VAL A 134 12.23 -14.45 -10.74
CA VAL A 134 10.95 -13.75 -10.59
C VAL A 134 10.00 -14.54 -9.71
N GLU A 135 9.65 -15.78 -10.07
CA GLU A 135 8.64 -16.53 -9.32
C GLU A 135 9.11 -16.94 -7.92
N GLN A 136 10.39 -17.20 -7.73
CA GLN A 136 10.98 -17.49 -6.42
C GLN A 136 11.45 -16.25 -5.67
N ALA A 137 11.29 -15.04 -6.21
CA ALA A 137 11.57 -13.81 -5.48
C ALA A 137 10.64 -13.66 -4.26
N ALA A 138 11.19 -13.20 -3.14
CA ALA A 138 10.52 -13.17 -1.84
C ALA A 138 10.70 -11.81 -1.15
N PHE A 139 9.91 -10.83 -1.57
CA PHE A 139 9.87 -9.50 -0.96
C PHE A 139 9.12 -9.53 0.37
N SER A 140 9.59 -8.82 1.39
CA SER A 140 8.84 -8.60 2.63
C SER A 140 9.10 -7.19 3.14
N PRO A 141 8.08 -6.42 3.56
CA PRO A 141 8.31 -5.14 4.20
C PRO A 141 9.02 -5.29 5.55
N GLY A 142 9.02 -6.48 6.16
CA GLY A 142 9.81 -6.77 7.36
C GLY A 142 11.31 -6.98 7.09
N SER A 143 11.74 -6.99 5.83
CA SER A 143 13.16 -7.03 5.45
C SER A 143 13.76 -5.62 5.42
N MET A 144 13.72 -4.92 6.55
CA MET A 144 14.24 -3.55 6.66
C MET A 144 15.75 -3.52 6.91
N ILE A 145 16.35 -2.34 6.74
CA ILE A 145 17.79 -2.09 6.95
C ILE A 145 17.97 -1.01 8.02
N PRO A 146 19.14 -0.96 8.71
CA PRO A 146 19.40 0.09 9.69
C PRO A 146 19.15 1.48 9.12
N GLY A 147 18.39 2.30 9.84
CA GLY A 147 17.97 3.63 9.41
C GLY A 147 16.62 3.68 8.68
N VAL A 148 16.04 2.55 8.28
CA VAL A 148 14.66 2.46 7.76
C VAL A 148 13.87 1.55 8.69
N GLU A 149 12.82 2.07 9.29
CA GLU A 149 11.99 1.35 10.26
C GLU A 149 10.50 1.43 9.90
N ASP A 150 9.70 0.63 10.59
CA ASP A 150 8.25 0.57 10.48
C ASP A 150 7.54 1.83 11.00
N SER A 151 6.23 1.89 10.90
CA SER A 151 5.43 2.94 11.53
C SER A 151 4.23 2.32 12.22
N PRO A 152 3.48 3.08 13.03
CA PRO A 152 2.23 2.60 13.64
C PRO A 152 1.11 2.26 12.64
N ASP A 153 1.34 2.32 11.32
CA ASP A 153 0.41 1.88 10.29
C ASP A 153 0.00 0.41 10.52
N PRO A 154 -1.27 0.14 10.86
CA PRO A 154 -1.70 -1.20 11.25
C PRO A 154 -1.61 -2.21 10.11
N LEU A 155 -1.74 -1.77 8.84
CA LEU A 155 -1.60 -2.66 7.70
C LEU A 155 -0.12 -3.00 7.46
N LEU A 156 0.78 -2.03 7.60
CA LEU A 156 2.22 -2.29 7.53
C LEU A 156 2.65 -3.30 8.61
N GLN A 157 2.22 -3.09 9.85
CA GLN A 157 2.49 -3.98 10.98
C GLN A 157 2.14 -5.44 10.67
N PHE A 158 0.94 -5.66 10.11
CA PHE A 158 0.52 -7.01 9.72
C PHE A 158 1.35 -7.57 8.55
N ARG A 159 1.63 -6.75 7.53
CA ARG A 159 2.39 -7.19 6.35
C ARG A 159 3.82 -7.60 6.69
N MET A 160 4.46 -6.98 7.69
CA MET A 160 5.82 -7.36 8.10
C MET A 160 5.92 -8.82 8.53
N PHE A 161 4.90 -9.32 9.24
CA PHE A 161 4.77 -10.71 9.62
C PHE A 161 4.29 -11.60 8.45
N PHE A 162 3.17 -11.22 7.84
CA PHE A 162 2.42 -12.07 6.90
C PHE A 162 3.22 -12.52 5.68
N TYR A 163 4.05 -11.64 5.12
CA TYR A 163 4.82 -11.96 3.91
C TYR A 163 5.78 -13.11 4.14
N ARG A 164 6.46 -13.13 5.29
CA ARG A 164 7.45 -14.17 5.59
C ARG A 164 6.76 -15.52 5.86
N ASP A 165 5.65 -15.51 6.59
CA ASP A 165 4.83 -16.69 6.85
C ASP A 165 4.37 -17.36 5.54
N ALA A 166 3.78 -16.59 4.63
CA ALA A 166 3.34 -17.09 3.33
C ALA A 166 4.51 -17.67 2.50
N GLN A 167 5.70 -17.07 2.57
CA GLN A 167 6.87 -17.52 1.83
C GLN A 167 7.47 -18.82 2.37
N TYR A 168 7.38 -19.06 3.68
CA TYR A 168 7.80 -20.34 4.26
C TYR A 168 6.99 -21.51 3.70
N HIS A 169 5.69 -21.31 3.46
CA HIS A 169 4.87 -22.31 2.79
C HIS A 169 5.11 -22.36 1.27
N ARG A 170 5.20 -21.19 0.61
CA ARG A 170 5.30 -21.10 -0.85
C ARG A 170 6.64 -21.60 -1.42
N ILE A 171 7.74 -21.32 -0.72
CA ILE A 171 9.11 -21.60 -1.18
C ILE A 171 9.80 -22.58 -0.23
N GLY A 172 9.75 -22.30 1.07
CA GLY A 172 10.42 -23.08 2.10
C GLY A 172 11.19 -22.23 3.09
N VAL A 173 11.55 -22.83 4.23
CA VAL A 173 12.25 -22.14 5.33
C VAL A 173 13.63 -21.58 4.91
N ASN A 174 14.30 -22.22 3.95
CA ASN A 174 15.60 -21.83 3.43
C ASN A 174 15.53 -20.94 2.17
N LEU A 175 14.41 -20.24 1.93
CA LEU A 175 14.20 -19.35 0.77
C LEU A 175 15.33 -18.33 0.51
N HIS A 176 16.04 -17.91 1.56
CA HIS A 176 17.15 -16.96 1.50
C HIS A 176 18.39 -17.54 0.79
N GLN A 177 18.46 -18.86 0.60
CA GLN A 177 19.54 -19.52 -0.14
C GLN A 177 19.35 -19.45 -1.67
N ILE A 178 18.14 -19.13 -2.13
CA ILE A 178 17.88 -18.91 -3.55
C ILE A 178 18.58 -17.60 -3.95
N PRO A 179 19.38 -17.56 -5.04
CA PRO A 179 20.24 -16.43 -5.36
C PRO A 179 19.55 -15.06 -5.35
N VAL A 180 18.32 -14.96 -5.87
CA VAL A 180 17.56 -13.69 -5.90
C VAL A 180 17.18 -13.16 -4.51
N ASN A 181 17.09 -14.02 -3.51
CA ASN A 181 16.73 -13.67 -2.13
C ASN A 181 17.95 -13.57 -1.21
N CYS A 182 19.12 -13.94 -1.69
CA CYS A 182 20.34 -14.00 -0.89
C CYS A 182 20.82 -12.58 -0.54
N PRO A 183 21.10 -12.27 0.74
CA PRO A 183 21.61 -10.97 1.16
C PRO A 183 23.11 -10.85 0.84
N PHE A 184 23.48 -10.96 -0.44
CA PHE A 184 24.88 -11.08 -0.90
C PHE A 184 25.78 -9.91 -0.48
N ALA A 185 25.20 -8.73 -0.22
CA ALA A 185 25.91 -7.53 0.20
C ALA A 185 25.89 -7.29 1.72
N ALA A 186 25.30 -8.19 2.51
CA ALA A 186 25.29 -8.04 3.96
C ALA A 186 26.70 -8.27 4.54
N SER A 187 27.22 -7.29 5.30
CA SER A 187 28.53 -7.39 5.95
C SER A 187 28.62 -8.51 6.99
N SER A 188 27.47 -9.01 7.47
CA SER A 188 27.39 -10.15 8.38
C SER A 188 26.03 -10.83 8.23
N LEU A 189 26.05 -12.13 7.91
CA LEU A 189 24.88 -13.01 8.01
C LEU A 189 25.03 -13.85 9.29
N SER A 190 24.54 -13.31 10.40
CA SER A 190 24.64 -13.94 11.73
C SER A 190 23.29 -14.49 12.21
N SER A 191 22.61 -15.26 11.35
CA SER A 191 21.39 -15.96 11.75
C SER A 191 21.70 -17.08 12.75
N ILE A 192 20.77 -17.32 13.68
CA ILE A 192 20.74 -18.51 14.54
C ILE A 192 19.81 -19.61 13.97
N ASN A 193 19.45 -19.53 12.69
CA ASN A 193 18.59 -20.51 12.03
C ASN A 193 19.42 -21.63 11.40
N PHE A 194 19.37 -22.83 11.98
CA PHE A 194 20.03 -24.03 11.47
C PHE A 194 19.01 -24.97 10.80
N ASP A 195 19.50 -25.86 9.94
CA ASP A 195 18.74 -26.96 9.33
C ASP A 195 17.53 -26.50 8.47
N GLY A 196 16.42 -27.24 8.53
CA GLY A 196 15.24 -27.03 7.70
C GLY A 196 15.32 -27.72 6.34
N GLN A 197 14.17 -27.85 5.68
CA GLN A 197 14.09 -28.50 4.37
C GLN A 197 14.92 -27.74 3.32
N ILE A 198 15.57 -28.49 2.42
CA ILE A 198 16.37 -27.96 1.30
C ILE A 198 17.49 -27.02 1.80
N ARG A 199 18.13 -27.38 2.92
CA ARG A 199 19.36 -26.74 3.37
C ARG A 199 20.52 -27.23 2.50
N VAL A 200 21.14 -26.32 1.74
CA VAL A 200 22.20 -26.68 0.78
C VAL A 200 23.50 -25.89 0.94
N ASP A 201 23.54 -24.92 1.85
CA ASP A 201 24.77 -24.22 2.25
C ASP A 201 25.55 -25.01 3.32
N ALA A 202 26.59 -24.40 3.91
CA ALA A 202 27.39 -25.01 4.96
C ALA A 202 26.68 -25.15 6.33
N ASN A 203 25.39 -24.79 6.42
CA ASN A 203 24.59 -24.80 7.65
C ASN A 203 25.29 -24.12 8.85
N HIS A 204 25.89 -22.95 8.58
CA HIS A 204 26.73 -22.18 9.50
C HIS A 204 28.00 -22.91 10.03
N ALA A 205 28.37 -24.08 9.50
CA ALA A 205 29.57 -24.83 9.82
C ALA A 205 29.82 -24.99 11.35
N GLY A 206 30.99 -24.59 11.85
CA GLY A 206 31.36 -24.73 13.26
C GLY A 206 30.72 -23.71 14.22
N ASN A 207 29.81 -22.85 13.75
CA ASN A 207 29.14 -21.87 14.60
C ASN A 207 28.30 -22.54 15.68
N LYS A 208 28.24 -21.92 16.87
CA LYS A 208 27.37 -22.39 17.96
C LYS A 208 25.92 -22.10 17.63
N GLN A 209 25.04 -23.05 17.96
CA GLN A 209 23.60 -22.99 17.72
C GLN A 209 22.83 -22.26 18.83
N TYR A 210 23.51 -21.48 19.68
CA TYR A 210 22.90 -20.79 20.82
C TYR A 210 23.57 -19.45 21.10
N THR A 211 22.80 -18.54 21.72
CA THR A 211 23.24 -17.22 22.17
C THR A 211 22.60 -16.90 23.54
N PRO A 212 23.33 -16.28 24.49
CA PRO A 212 24.77 -15.97 24.43
C PRO A 212 25.64 -17.23 24.49
N ASN A 213 26.86 -17.17 23.97
CA ASN A 213 27.85 -18.25 24.09
C ASN A 213 29.26 -17.71 24.36
N SER A 214 30.13 -18.54 24.93
CA SER A 214 31.47 -18.13 25.38
C SER A 214 32.53 -18.03 24.26
N PHE A 215 32.16 -18.19 22.99
CA PHE A 215 33.12 -18.28 21.87
C PHE A 215 33.04 -17.08 20.91
N THR A 216 31.83 -16.54 20.70
CA THR A 216 31.62 -15.42 19.78
C THR A 216 30.50 -14.52 20.30
N ASP A 217 30.75 -13.22 20.42
CA ASP A 217 29.68 -12.22 20.57
C ASP A 217 29.24 -11.73 19.19
N LYS A 218 27.96 -11.91 18.89
CA LYS A 218 27.35 -11.53 17.61
C LYS A 218 26.23 -10.50 17.78
N PHE A 219 26.06 -9.96 18.98
CA PHE A 219 25.07 -8.92 19.24
C PHE A 219 25.51 -7.60 18.58
N ARG A 220 24.58 -6.92 17.92
CA ARG A 220 24.83 -5.65 17.21
C ARG A 220 23.96 -4.54 17.81
N PRO A 221 24.35 -3.95 18.95
CA PRO A 221 23.57 -2.87 19.58
C PRO A 221 23.48 -1.62 18.70
N ASP A 222 24.44 -1.43 17.80
CA ASP A 222 24.50 -0.31 16.85
C ASP A 222 23.42 -0.35 15.75
N VAL A 223 22.68 -1.45 15.63
CA VAL A 223 21.54 -1.59 14.70
C VAL A 223 20.22 -1.84 15.42
N ALA A 224 20.16 -1.61 16.74
CA ALA A 224 18.90 -1.70 17.48
C ALA A 224 17.91 -0.63 16.98
N GLU A 225 16.63 -0.99 16.88
CA GLU A 225 15.55 -0.10 16.45
C GLU A 225 15.39 1.10 17.40
N ALA A 226 15.06 2.25 16.85
CA ALA A 226 14.81 3.46 17.61
C ALA A 226 13.55 3.28 18.48
N PRO A 227 13.65 3.47 19.81
CA PRO A 227 12.48 3.39 20.67
C PRO A 227 11.50 4.52 20.32
N TYR A 228 10.21 4.19 20.23
CA TYR A 228 9.13 5.16 20.07
C TYR A 228 8.07 4.93 21.14
N LYS A 229 7.41 6.01 21.56
CA LYS A 229 6.38 5.92 22.60
C LYS A 229 5.09 5.41 21.97
N VAL A 230 4.65 4.24 22.39
CA VAL A 230 3.28 3.77 22.12
C VAL A 230 2.31 4.53 23.04
N SER A 231 1.27 5.13 22.48
CA SER A 231 0.37 6.06 23.19
C SER A 231 -0.63 5.35 24.10
N ASP A 232 -1.11 4.17 23.69
CA ASP A 232 -2.21 3.50 24.35
C ASP A 232 -1.74 2.21 25.04
N ASN A 233 -2.06 2.09 26.34
CA ASN A 233 -2.00 0.85 27.11
C ASN A 233 -3.28 0.01 26.92
N VAL A 234 -4.01 0.24 25.83
CA VAL A 234 -5.33 -0.34 25.57
C VAL A 234 -5.23 -1.37 24.45
N VAL A 235 -5.50 -2.63 24.78
CA VAL A 235 -5.70 -3.69 23.78
C VAL A 235 -7.18 -3.75 23.43
N SER A 236 -7.52 -3.49 22.17
CA SER A 236 -8.90 -3.47 21.70
C SER A 236 -9.04 -4.02 20.27
N ARG A 237 -10.26 -4.44 19.92
CA ARG A 237 -10.68 -4.72 18.53
C ARG A 237 -11.55 -3.59 17.96
N LYS A 238 -11.55 -2.42 18.60
CA LYS A 238 -12.20 -1.22 18.09
C LYS A 238 -11.40 -0.66 16.91
N SER A 239 -12.08 -0.02 15.97
CA SER A 239 -11.45 0.68 14.85
C SER A 239 -10.71 1.95 15.34
N HIS A 240 -9.77 2.48 14.55
CA HIS A 240 -9.03 3.71 14.88
C HIS A 240 -9.97 4.92 14.97
N TYR A 241 -9.63 5.87 15.86
CA TYR A 241 -10.45 7.06 16.18
C TYR A 241 -11.01 7.81 14.95
N TYR A 242 -10.26 7.86 13.85
CA TYR A 242 -10.67 8.55 12.63
C TYR A 242 -11.70 7.79 11.79
N HIS A 243 -11.85 6.48 12.01
CA HIS A 243 -12.83 5.63 11.32
C HIS A 243 -14.16 5.49 12.07
N LYS A 244 -14.58 6.50 12.84
CA LYS A 244 -15.90 6.52 13.54
C LYS A 244 -17.09 6.45 12.59
N GLY A 245 -16.88 6.65 11.30
CA GLY A 245 -17.93 6.92 10.34
C GLY A 245 -18.25 8.37 10.42
N LYS A 246 -17.34 9.19 9.89
CA LYS A 246 -17.51 10.64 9.71
C LYS A 246 -17.59 10.93 8.21
N LEU A 247 -18.26 12.02 7.83
CA LEU A 247 -18.29 12.46 6.43
C LEU A 247 -16.92 12.91 5.90
N SER A 248 -15.96 13.20 6.79
CA SER A 248 -14.59 13.53 6.42
C SER A 248 -13.84 12.35 5.77
N GLU A 249 -14.29 11.11 5.99
CA GLU A 249 -13.73 9.91 5.32
C GLU A 249 -13.91 9.94 3.78
N TYR A 250 -14.70 10.89 3.26
CA TYR A 250 -14.91 11.08 1.82
C TYR A 250 -14.15 12.29 1.26
N ASP A 251 -13.42 13.05 2.10
CA ASP A 251 -12.81 14.31 1.68
C ASP A 251 -11.73 14.08 0.61
N GLN A 252 -10.84 13.10 0.79
CA GLN A 252 -9.81 12.83 -0.23
C GLN A 252 -10.37 12.24 -1.54
N PRO A 253 -11.29 11.26 -1.52
CA PRO A 253 -12.00 10.85 -2.74
C PRO A 253 -12.72 12.01 -3.44
N ARG A 254 -13.31 12.95 -2.68
CA ARG A 254 -13.98 14.13 -3.21
C ARG A 254 -12.98 15.09 -3.87
N GLU A 255 -11.84 15.34 -3.24
CA GLU A 255 -10.77 16.16 -3.83
C GLU A 255 -10.22 15.54 -5.11
N LEU A 256 -10.02 14.22 -5.13
CA LEU A 256 -9.63 13.48 -6.32
C LEU A 256 -10.65 13.70 -7.45
N TYR A 257 -11.94 13.52 -7.17
CA TYR A 257 -13.02 13.66 -8.17
C TYR A 257 -13.17 15.09 -8.70
N ARG A 258 -13.16 16.08 -7.80
CA ARG A 258 -13.49 17.47 -8.12
C ARG A 258 -12.31 18.25 -8.68
N ARG A 259 -11.11 18.06 -8.10
CA ARG A 259 -9.94 18.90 -8.38
C ARG A 259 -8.94 18.24 -9.32
N VAL A 260 -8.75 16.93 -9.20
CA VAL A 260 -7.66 16.23 -9.92
C VAL A 260 -8.13 15.69 -11.26
N MET A 261 -9.35 15.17 -11.34
CA MET A 261 -9.88 14.58 -12.57
C MET A 261 -10.28 15.64 -13.60
N SER A 262 -9.95 15.37 -14.86
CA SER A 262 -10.58 16.01 -16.00
C SER A 262 -12.03 15.55 -16.17
N GLU A 263 -12.76 16.19 -17.09
CA GLU A 263 -14.11 15.73 -17.46
C GLU A 263 -14.08 14.33 -18.08
N GLN A 264 -13.08 14.05 -18.92
CA GLN A 264 -12.90 12.73 -19.52
C GLN A 264 -12.60 11.66 -18.48
N ASP A 265 -11.73 11.96 -17.49
CA ASP A 265 -11.45 11.03 -16.38
C ASP A 265 -12.71 10.69 -15.59
N ARG A 266 -13.59 11.68 -15.35
CA ARG A 266 -14.87 11.46 -14.69
C ARG A 266 -15.82 10.63 -15.54
N ALA A 267 -15.92 10.91 -16.85
CA ALA A 267 -16.74 10.12 -17.75
C ALA A 267 -16.30 8.65 -17.80
N ASN A 268 -14.99 8.41 -17.87
CA ASN A 268 -14.42 7.06 -17.83
C ASN A 268 -14.70 6.39 -16.47
N LEU A 269 -14.51 7.10 -15.36
CA LEU A 269 -14.88 6.63 -14.02
C LEU A 269 -16.35 6.22 -13.94
N HIS A 270 -17.28 7.04 -14.45
CA HIS A 270 -18.72 6.75 -14.42
C HIS A 270 -19.04 5.49 -15.20
N SER A 271 -18.56 5.38 -16.43
CA SER A 271 -18.75 4.21 -17.30
C SER A 271 -18.14 2.94 -16.71
N ASN A 272 -16.89 3.01 -16.23
CA ASN A 272 -16.18 1.88 -15.64
C ASN A 272 -16.91 1.35 -14.41
N THR A 273 -17.35 2.23 -13.53
CA THR A 273 -18.12 1.89 -12.33
C THR A 273 -19.49 1.31 -12.68
N ALA A 274 -20.24 1.93 -13.60
CA ALA A 274 -21.56 1.47 -14.03
C ALA A 274 -21.51 0.07 -14.64
N LYS A 275 -20.50 -0.22 -15.47
CA LYS A 275 -20.30 -1.54 -16.05
C LYS A 275 -20.07 -2.60 -14.97
N MET A 276 -19.22 -2.32 -13.99
CA MET A 276 -18.97 -3.26 -12.88
C MET A 276 -20.21 -3.43 -12.00
N LEU A 277 -20.93 -2.35 -11.71
CA LEU A 277 -22.16 -2.38 -10.94
C LEU A 277 -23.30 -3.14 -11.66
N SER A 278 -23.31 -3.17 -13.00
CA SER A 278 -24.31 -3.93 -13.79
C SER A 278 -24.26 -5.44 -13.56
N HIS A 279 -23.15 -5.97 -13.04
CA HIS A 279 -23.02 -7.37 -12.68
C HIS A 279 -23.65 -7.70 -11.31
N VAL A 280 -24.04 -6.69 -10.53
CA VAL A 280 -24.67 -6.87 -9.22
C VAL A 280 -26.15 -7.20 -9.38
N ASN A 281 -26.57 -8.36 -8.88
CA ASN A 281 -27.94 -8.84 -8.98
C ASN A 281 -28.85 -8.43 -7.81
N TYR A 282 -28.31 -7.77 -6.77
CA TYR A 282 -29.05 -7.43 -5.56
C TYR A 282 -29.27 -5.91 -5.46
N PRO A 283 -30.52 -5.42 -5.53
CA PRO A 283 -30.84 -3.99 -5.45
C PRO A 283 -30.25 -3.32 -4.21
N ILE A 284 -30.28 -4.01 -3.06
CA ILE A 284 -29.74 -3.50 -1.80
C ILE A 284 -28.22 -3.24 -1.88
N ILE A 285 -27.46 -4.07 -2.59
CA ILE A 285 -26.02 -3.86 -2.76
C ILE A 285 -25.77 -2.65 -3.66
N ALA A 286 -26.51 -2.54 -4.77
CA ALA A 286 -26.42 -1.41 -5.68
C ALA A 286 -26.75 -0.08 -4.98
N LYS A 287 -27.87 -0.01 -4.24
CA LYS A 287 -28.26 1.17 -3.44
C LYS A 287 -27.16 1.58 -2.46
N ARG A 288 -26.64 0.61 -1.71
CA ARG A 288 -25.58 0.86 -0.72
C ARG A 288 -24.30 1.36 -1.36
N TYR A 289 -23.92 0.84 -2.52
CA TYR A 289 -22.73 1.31 -3.22
C TYR A 289 -22.93 2.75 -3.73
N LEU A 290 -24.06 3.00 -4.39
CA LEU A 290 -24.41 4.32 -4.91
C LEU A 290 -24.46 5.38 -3.80
N SER A 291 -24.96 5.02 -2.60
CA SER A 291 -25.03 5.96 -1.48
C SER A 291 -23.66 6.34 -0.91
N GLN A 292 -22.66 5.45 -1.02
CA GLN A 292 -21.28 5.77 -0.66
C GLN A 292 -20.67 6.76 -1.67
N ILE A 293 -20.81 6.49 -2.97
CA ILE A 293 -20.25 7.39 -4.00
C ILE A 293 -21.01 8.72 -4.10
N TYR A 294 -22.26 8.77 -3.65
CA TYR A 294 -23.01 10.02 -3.50
C TYR A 294 -22.33 11.00 -2.53
N ASN A 295 -21.78 10.48 -1.42
CA ASN A 295 -21.01 11.29 -0.45
C ASN A 295 -19.64 11.74 -0.99
N VAL A 296 -19.14 11.10 -2.06
CA VAL A 296 -18.00 11.61 -2.85
C VAL A 296 -18.47 12.76 -3.73
N ALA A 297 -19.46 12.52 -4.59
CA ALA A 297 -20.11 13.54 -5.41
C ALA A 297 -21.51 13.06 -5.86
N PRO A 298 -22.58 13.86 -5.69
CA PRO A 298 -23.93 13.51 -6.17
C PRO A 298 -23.95 13.18 -7.67
N GLU A 299 -23.25 13.97 -8.49
CA GLU A 299 -23.21 13.80 -9.95
C GLU A 299 -22.54 12.48 -10.34
N TYR A 300 -21.59 11.99 -9.53
CA TYR A 300 -20.98 10.69 -9.74
C TYR A 300 -22.00 9.57 -9.53
N ALA A 301 -22.75 9.61 -8.42
CA ALA A 301 -23.77 8.62 -8.13
C ALA A 301 -24.89 8.63 -9.18
N THR A 302 -25.37 9.81 -9.58
CA THR A 302 -26.42 9.96 -10.59
C THR A 302 -25.97 9.40 -11.94
N ALA A 303 -24.80 9.80 -12.43
CA ALA A 303 -24.28 9.31 -13.71
C ALA A 303 -24.10 7.78 -13.72
N VAL A 304 -23.59 7.19 -12.63
CA VAL A 304 -23.47 5.73 -12.52
C VAL A 304 -24.85 5.07 -12.53
N TYR A 305 -25.82 5.59 -11.79
CA TYR A 305 -27.17 5.06 -11.75
C TYR A 305 -27.81 5.06 -13.15
N ASP A 306 -27.71 6.17 -13.87
CA ASP A 306 -28.29 6.34 -15.21
C ASP A 306 -27.64 5.43 -16.25
N LEU A 307 -26.31 5.27 -16.20
CA LEU A 307 -25.56 4.41 -17.11
C LEU A 307 -25.74 2.91 -16.80
N THR A 308 -26.15 2.55 -15.58
CA THR A 308 -26.19 1.15 -15.18
C THR A 308 -27.45 0.44 -15.69
N ASN A 309 -27.24 -0.57 -16.55
CA ASN A 309 -28.31 -1.49 -16.93
C ASN A 309 -28.47 -2.62 -15.89
N PHE A 310 -29.17 -2.34 -14.78
CA PHE A 310 -29.38 -3.31 -13.71
C PHE A 310 -30.14 -4.57 -14.20
N LYS A 311 -29.59 -5.77 -13.96
CA LYS A 311 -30.23 -7.04 -14.38
C LYS A 311 -31.47 -7.40 -13.56
N PHE A 312 -31.55 -6.92 -12.32
CA PHE A 312 -32.72 -7.14 -11.47
C PHE A 312 -33.94 -6.33 -11.91
N LYS A 313 -33.79 -5.40 -12.88
CA LYS A 313 -34.92 -4.70 -13.53
C LYS A 313 -36.06 -5.62 -13.94
N GLU A 314 -35.75 -6.87 -14.27
CA GLU A 314 -36.71 -7.89 -14.72
C GLU A 314 -37.37 -8.69 -13.58
N LYS A 315 -36.87 -8.64 -12.33
CA LYS A 315 -37.32 -9.53 -11.23
C LYS A 315 -37.80 -8.81 -9.97
N GLU A 316 -37.19 -7.69 -9.61
CA GLU A 316 -37.56 -6.82 -8.50
C GLU A 316 -37.37 -5.39 -9.02
N GLY A 317 -38.42 -4.59 -9.09
CA GLY A 317 -38.40 -3.29 -9.79
C GLY A 317 -37.18 -2.40 -9.47
N VAL A 318 -36.86 -1.49 -10.40
CA VAL A 318 -35.81 -0.47 -10.20
C VAL A 318 -36.10 0.29 -8.92
N PHE A 319 -35.12 0.40 -8.03
CA PHE A 319 -35.23 1.34 -6.91
C PHE A 319 -35.07 2.76 -7.42
N GLU A 320 -35.79 3.71 -6.83
CA GLU A 320 -35.71 5.11 -7.22
C GLU A 320 -34.42 5.75 -6.71
N PHE A 321 -33.87 6.71 -7.46
CA PHE A 321 -32.63 7.38 -7.03
C PHE A 321 -32.80 8.15 -5.70
N THR A 322 -34.02 8.59 -5.38
CA THR A 322 -34.34 9.21 -4.09
C THR A 322 -34.08 8.27 -2.90
N GLU A 323 -34.16 6.94 -3.10
CA GLU A 323 -33.77 5.97 -2.08
C GLU A 323 -32.25 5.96 -1.83
N VAL A 324 -31.45 6.26 -2.86
CA VAL A 324 -29.99 6.41 -2.73
C VAL A 324 -29.65 7.67 -1.94
N GLU A 325 -30.32 8.78 -2.25
CA GLU A 325 -30.14 10.06 -1.57
C GLU A 325 -30.47 9.95 -0.07
N GLU A 326 -31.59 9.30 0.27
CA GLU A 326 -31.96 9.07 1.66
C GLU A 326 -30.92 8.20 2.38
N LEU A 327 -30.48 7.11 1.74
CA LEU A 327 -29.48 6.21 2.31
C LEU A 327 -28.10 6.88 2.46
N ALA A 328 -27.77 7.86 1.61
CA ALA A 328 -26.49 8.56 1.64
C ALA A 328 -26.30 9.36 2.94
N LYS A 329 -27.38 9.87 3.53
CA LYS A 329 -27.36 10.60 4.81
C LYS A 329 -26.71 9.79 5.93
N GLU A 330 -26.88 8.47 5.93
CA GLU A 330 -26.32 7.57 6.94
C GLU A 330 -25.19 6.66 6.41
N ALA A 331 -24.85 6.75 5.12
CA ALA A 331 -23.91 5.84 4.46
C ALA A 331 -22.53 5.76 5.15
N HIS A 332 -22.04 6.87 5.69
CA HIS A 332 -20.80 6.96 6.47
C HIS A 332 -20.76 6.05 7.73
N THR A 333 -21.92 5.58 8.20
CA THR A 333 -22.02 4.66 9.35
C THR A 333 -22.67 3.32 9.01
N LEU A 334 -23.21 3.15 7.80
CA LEU A 334 -24.07 2.03 7.42
C LEU A 334 -23.43 0.64 7.56
N SER A 335 -22.12 0.53 7.31
CA SER A 335 -21.35 -0.71 7.46
C SER A 335 -20.69 -0.87 8.83
N LYS A 336 -20.82 0.12 9.72
CA LYS A 336 -20.08 0.18 10.99
C LYS A 336 -20.93 -0.37 12.13
N THR A 337 -20.40 -1.36 12.85
CA THR A 337 -21.06 -1.87 14.06
C THR A 337 -20.77 -0.94 15.24
N LYS A 338 -21.82 -0.37 15.86
CA LYS A 338 -21.69 0.61 16.96
C LYS A 338 -20.71 0.21 18.06
N LYS A 339 -20.70 -1.06 18.49
CA LYS A 339 -19.82 -1.56 19.57
C LYS A 339 -18.32 -1.57 19.22
N PHE A 340 -17.98 -1.58 17.94
CA PHE A 340 -16.58 -1.58 17.46
C PHE A 340 -16.10 -0.20 17.01
N ARG A 341 -16.95 0.82 17.11
CA ARG A 341 -16.54 2.20 16.88
C ARG A 341 -15.71 2.71 18.07
N PRO A 342 -14.67 3.51 17.84
CA PRO A 342 -13.93 4.13 18.91
C PRO A 342 -14.77 5.22 19.61
N GLU A 343 -14.57 5.35 20.91
CA GLU A 343 -15.14 6.42 21.74
C GLU A 343 -14.18 7.61 21.77
N ASP A 344 -14.58 8.72 22.39
CA ASP A 344 -13.68 9.86 22.56
C ASP A 344 -12.58 9.53 23.56
N GLY A 345 -11.31 9.77 23.16
CA GLY A 345 -10.12 9.50 24.00
C GLY A 345 -9.28 8.28 23.63
N ASN A 346 -9.76 7.36 22.77
CA ASN A 346 -8.97 6.20 22.32
C ASN A 346 -8.07 6.59 21.13
N ARG A 347 -6.85 7.07 21.38
CA ARG A 347 -5.91 7.51 20.34
C ARG A 347 -4.75 6.53 20.20
N LEU A 348 -4.84 5.66 19.20
CA LEU A 348 -3.82 4.66 18.88
C LEU A 348 -2.52 5.25 18.27
N THR A 349 -2.31 6.57 18.28
CA THR A 349 -1.15 7.24 17.65
C THR A 349 -0.07 7.59 18.67
N GLY A 350 1.13 7.01 18.49
CA GLY A 350 2.31 7.23 19.35
C GLY A 350 2.91 8.63 19.27
N TYR A 351 3.78 8.97 20.21
CA TYR A 351 4.55 10.24 20.26
C TYR A 351 6.06 9.98 20.20
N ALA A 352 6.86 10.97 19.81
CA ALA A 352 8.32 10.87 19.89
C ALA A 352 8.83 10.86 21.35
N PRO A 353 9.97 10.20 21.63
CA PRO A 353 10.63 10.29 22.94
C PRO A 353 11.19 11.69 23.20
N GLU A 354 11.07 12.17 24.44
CA GLU A 354 11.55 13.51 24.86
C GLU A 354 13.08 13.63 24.98
N LYS A 355 13.82 12.51 24.91
CA LYS A 355 15.29 12.48 25.09
C LYS A 355 15.98 11.68 23.97
N PRO A 356 17.16 12.13 23.48
CA PRO A 356 17.98 11.35 22.55
C PRO A 356 18.48 10.07 23.21
N PHE A 357 18.50 8.96 22.46
CA PHE A 357 18.88 7.64 23.00
C PHE A 357 20.31 7.21 22.65
N TYR A 358 20.82 7.56 21.46
CA TYR A 358 22.21 7.24 21.10
C TYR A 358 23.14 8.32 21.65
N GLN A 359 23.58 8.14 22.90
CA GLN A 359 24.88 8.63 23.34
C GLN A 359 25.78 7.40 23.46
N LEU A 360 26.74 7.29 22.53
CA LEU A 360 27.90 6.41 22.70
C LEU A 360 28.74 6.88 23.89
#